data_AF-A0A959QGM6-F1
#
_entry.id   AF-A0A959QGM6-F1
#
_cell.length_a   1.000
_cell.length_b   1.000
_cell.length_c   1.000
_cell.angle_alpha   90.00
_cell.angle_beta   90.00
_cell.angle_gamma   90.00
#
_symmetry.space_group_name_H-M   'P 1'
#
loop_
_entity.id
_entity.type
_entity.pdbx_description
1 polymer ?
#
loop_
_entity_poly.entity_id
_entity_poly.type
_entity_poly.pdbx_seq_one_letter_code
_entity_poly.pdbx_strand_id
1 'polypeptide(L)'
;MRAPLQKFTAFASQLLPHETSYLLSIERFADDDRRSILSQVDYNSRMIGDPEPFDVQIDKRKYSHLQHWIENALQAIDVDMHFEWLNTMEQKIVTDSIGFDDEKVLLQKIRNYKHPVFYFRKFYELIDDYRQFLLIRIRYAEYELVNEFIEKYAEDFNRSKNTSDTMHDASRDIVGQYSGTRSESLQWEKWLSEIFFDETLDGLNRYHALVRLIFISFNYARFEILEDKFQYLDQELSEGHFYSKRLLLNYYNNRLLFHSHFREYEKAVYYGYLSVRVKNHDYIHYVNNLAAVLMRLDRNKEALDLMKKASVDLKVTANMHSKVGFAAFYMESMNKNKLYKHAENYGDSFLQAYAREILQYRWHLFFTVYFLALLHRNKFDKILE
;
A
#
# COMPACT_ATOMS: atom_id res chain seq x y z
N MET A 1 12.99 -25.60 -23.21
CA MET A 1 13.51 -24.31 -23.70
C MET A 1 12.86 -23.19 -22.88
N ARG A 2 13.62 -22.19 -22.42
CA ARG A 2 13.03 -21.00 -21.76
C ARG A 2 12.36 -20.14 -22.83
N ALA A 3 11.16 -19.64 -22.56
CA ALA A 3 10.50 -18.70 -23.46
C ALA A 3 11.36 -17.44 -23.64
N PRO A 4 11.45 -16.85 -24.85
CA PRO A 4 12.10 -15.57 -25.06
C PRO A 4 11.55 -14.51 -24.11
N LEU A 5 12.42 -13.62 -23.61
CA LEU A 5 12.07 -12.48 -22.74
C LEU A 5 11.33 -12.82 -21.43
N GLN A 6 11.21 -14.09 -21.02
CA GLN A 6 10.47 -14.52 -19.83
C GLN A 6 10.77 -13.71 -18.56
N LYS A 7 12.05 -13.37 -18.31
CA LYS A 7 12.44 -12.56 -17.14
C LYS A 7 11.88 -11.13 -17.20
N PHE A 8 11.97 -10.50 -18.37
CA PHE A 8 11.46 -9.15 -18.56
C PHE A 8 9.93 -9.14 -18.50
N THR A 9 9.25 -10.13 -19.10
CA THR A 9 7.79 -10.27 -19.01
C THR A 9 7.34 -10.44 -17.56
N ALA A 10 8.04 -11.27 -16.78
CA ALA A 10 7.74 -11.44 -15.35
C ALA A 10 7.97 -10.14 -14.55
N PHE A 11 9.03 -9.40 -14.85
CA PHE A 11 9.30 -8.09 -14.26
C PHE A 11 8.18 -7.08 -14.61
N ALA A 12 7.88 -6.90 -15.91
CA ALA A 12 6.88 -5.95 -16.39
C ALA A 12 5.47 -6.25 -15.84
N SER A 13 5.13 -7.53 -15.63
CA SER A 13 3.84 -7.94 -15.07
C SER A 13 3.61 -7.49 -13.61
N GLN A 14 4.66 -7.07 -12.91
CA GLN A 14 4.60 -6.56 -11.54
C GLN A 14 4.48 -5.04 -11.47
N LEU A 15 4.64 -4.34 -12.61
CA LEU A 15 4.53 -2.90 -12.66
C LEU A 15 3.06 -2.46 -12.62
N LEU A 16 2.80 -1.30 -12.03
CA LEU A 16 1.48 -0.74 -11.81
C LEU A 16 1.24 0.46 -12.74
N PRO A 17 -0.02 0.76 -13.12
CA PRO A 17 -0.33 1.86 -14.03
C PRO A 17 0.28 3.23 -13.65
N HIS A 18 0.29 3.58 -12.37
CA HIS A 18 0.88 4.85 -11.91
C HIS A 18 2.41 4.85 -12.05
N GLU A 19 3.06 3.72 -11.81
CA GLU A 19 4.52 3.57 -12.03
C GLU A 19 4.86 3.79 -13.50
N THR A 20 4.11 3.16 -14.40
CA THR A 20 4.36 3.27 -15.85
C THR A 20 4.00 4.64 -16.42
N SER A 21 2.96 5.29 -15.87
CA SER A 21 2.60 6.67 -16.21
C SER A 21 3.71 7.66 -15.81
N TYR A 22 4.24 7.51 -14.59
CA TYR A 22 5.37 8.30 -14.13
C TYR A 22 6.61 8.08 -15.01
N LEU A 23 6.94 6.83 -15.32
CA LEU A 23 8.10 6.50 -16.15
C LEU A 23 7.97 7.12 -17.55
N LEU A 24 6.78 7.11 -18.15
CA LEU A 24 6.52 7.77 -19.44
C LEU A 24 6.63 9.29 -19.36
N SER A 25 6.32 9.91 -18.21
CA SER A 25 6.42 11.37 -18.05
C SER A 25 7.85 11.88 -17.90
N ILE A 26 8.76 11.03 -17.40
CA ILE A 26 10.17 11.39 -17.18
C ILE A 26 11.13 10.85 -18.26
N GLU A 27 10.67 9.97 -19.15
CA GLU A 27 11.52 9.37 -20.17
C GLU A 27 12.09 10.43 -21.12
N ARG A 28 13.35 10.24 -21.53
CA ARG A 28 14.05 11.09 -22.52
C ARG A 28 14.86 10.21 -23.47
N PHE A 29 14.29 9.11 -23.92
CA PHE A 29 14.96 8.17 -24.80
C PHE A 29 15.08 8.76 -26.21
N ALA A 30 16.30 8.70 -26.76
CA ALA A 30 16.54 8.92 -28.18
C ALA A 30 16.34 7.65 -29.03
N ASP A 31 16.25 6.49 -28.37
CA ASP A 31 16.09 5.16 -28.98
C ASP A 31 14.60 4.79 -29.03
N ASP A 32 14.03 4.79 -30.23
CA ASP A 32 12.60 4.51 -30.45
C ASP A 32 12.19 3.11 -29.96
N ASP A 33 13.10 2.12 -30.02
CA ASP A 33 12.81 0.77 -29.51
C ASP A 33 12.55 0.80 -27.99
N ARG A 34 13.32 1.60 -27.24
CA ARG A 34 13.14 1.69 -25.77
C ARG A 34 11.82 2.38 -25.43
N ARG A 35 11.47 3.42 -26.17
CA ARG A 35 10.17 4.08 -26.03
C ARG A 35 9.05 3.11 -26.34
N SER A 36 9.14 2.37 -27.45
CA SER A 36 8.15 1.35 -27.82
C SER A 36 8.00 0.27 -26.76
N ILE A 37 9.10 -0.23 -26.18
CA ILE A 37 9.02 -1.21 -25.09
C ILE A 37 8.34 -0.59 -23.87
N LEU A 38 8.69 0.63 -23.46
CA LEU A 38 8.08 1.29 -22.29
C LEU A 38 6.58 1.56 -22.49
N SER A 39 6.17 1.98 -23.69
CA SER A 39 4.75 2.13 -24.04
C SER A 39 4.00 0.79 -23.97
N GLN A 40 4.61 -0.30 -24.43
CA GLN A 40 4.03 -1.64 -24.30
C GLN A 40 3.93 -2.07 -22.82
N VAL A 41 4.92 -1.72 -22.00
CA VAL A 41 4.88 -1.95 -20.55
C VAL A 41 3.72 -1.20 -19.90
N ASP A 42 3.50 0.07 -20.25
CA ASP A 42 2.36 0.86 -19.75
C ASP A 42 1.01 0.27 -20.18
N TYR A 43 0.87 -0.07 -21.46
CA TYR A 43 -0.33 -0.72 -21.96
C TYR A 43 -0.62 -2.02 -21.20
N ASN A 44 0.37 -2.90 -21.09
CA ASN A 44 0.23 -4.17 -20.38
C ASN A 44 -0.04 -3.99 -18.88
N SER A 45 0.45 -2.93 -18.24
CA SER A 45 0.20 -2.67 -16.82
C SER A 45 -1.27 -2.32 -16.54
N ARG A 46 -1.98 -1.77 -17.54
CA ARG A 46 -3.41 -1.43 -17.45
C ARG A 46 -4.32 -2.59 -17.81
N MET A 47 -3.82 -3.65 -18.45
CA MET A 47 -4.62 -4.81 -18.82
C MET A 47 -4.66 -5.84 -17.68
N ILE A 48 -5.84 -6.38 -17.40
CA ILE A 48 -6.05 -7.47 -16.44
C ILE A 48 -6.27 -8.76 -17.22
N GLY A 49 -5.36 -9.72 -17.07
CA GLY A 49 -5.50 -11.09 -17.62
C GLY A 49 -4.92 -11.30 -19.01
N ASP A 50 -4.98 -10.29 -19.90
CA ASP A 50 -4.61 -10.43 -21.32
C ASP A 50 -3.51 -9.45 -21.76
N PRO A 51 -2.25 -9.61 -21.30
CA PRO A 51 -1.15 -8.77 -21.75
C PRO A 51 -0.69 -9.14 -23.17
N GLU A 52 -0.31 -8.14 -23.95
CA GLU A 52 0.29 -8.34 -25.26
C GLU A 52 1.76 -8.78 -25.16
N PRO A 53 2.22 -9.68 -26.05
CA PRO A 53 3.60 -10.15 -26.05
C PRO A 53 4.57 -9.05 -26.48
N PHE A 54 5.76 -9.03 -25.85
CA PHE A 54 6.84 -8.13 -26.27
C PHE A 54 7.51 -8.61 -27.56
N ASP A 55 7.99 -7.66 -28.37
CA ASP A 55 8.67 -7.95 -29.64
C ASP A 55 10.00 -8.69 -29.43
N VAL A 56 10.05 -9.93 -29.91
CA VAL A 56 11.25 -10.78 -29.79
C VAL A 56 12.36 -10.42 -30.79
N GLN A 57 12.09 -9.53 -31.75
CA GLN A 57 13.08 -9.05 -32.72
C GLN A 57 13.96 -7.93 -32.17
N ILE A 58 13.49 -7.20 -31.15
CA ILE A 58 14.30 -6.16 -30.50
C ILE A 58 15.44 -6.79 -29.69
N ASP A 59 16.65 -6.21 -29.78
CA ASP A 59 17.82 -6.69 -29.03
C ASP A 59 17.50 -6.82 -27.53
N LYS A 60 17.67 -8.04 -27.00
CA LYS A 60 17.49 -8.40 -25.60
C LYS A 60 18.24 -7.46 -24.63
N ARG A 61 19.38 -6.88 -25.04
CA ARG A 61 20.12 -5.90 -24.23
C ARG A 61 19.28 -4.67 -23.94
N LYS A 62 18.43 -4.21 -24.88
CA LYS A 62 17.54 -3.05 -24.69
C LYS A 62 16.52 -3.32 -23.58
N TYR A 63 15.94 -4.52 -23.54
CA TYR A 63 15.07 -4.94 -22.43
C TYR A 63 15.77 -4.93 -21.07
N SER A 64 16.98 -5.48 -21.00
CA SER A 64 17.75 -5.48 -19.75
C SER A 64 18.14 -4.07 -19.30
N HIS A 65 18.57 -3.20 -20.22
CA HIS A 65 18.87 -1.81 -19.89
C HIS A 65 17.64 -1.04 -19.44
N LEU A 66 16.51 -1.21 -20.12
CA LEU A 66 15.26 -0.57 -19.75
C LEU A 66 14.78 -1.05 -18.37
N GLN A 67 14.87 -2.36 -18.08
CA GLN A 67 14.55 -2.89 -16.76
C GLN A 67 15.36 -2.20 -15.65
N HIS A 68 16.68 -2.09 -15.80
CA HIS A 68 17.51 -1.42 -14.79
C HIS A 68 17.17 0.07 -14.67
N TRP A 69 16.88 0.74 -15.79
CA TRP A 69 16.46 2.14 -15.77
C TRP A 69 15.14 2.32 -15.01
N ILE A 70 14.15 1.45 -15.25
CA ILE A 70 12.86 1.46 -14.54
C ILE A 70 13.08 1.27 -13.03
N GLU A 71 13.85 0.25 -12.64
CA GLU A 71 14.16 -0.05 -11.24
C GLU A 71 14.80 1.16 -10.56
N ASN A 72 15.83 1.75 -11.17
CA ASN A 72 16.51 2.93 -10.62
C ASN A 72 15.59 4.16 -10.54
N ALA A 73 14.78 4.41 -11.57
CA ALA A 73 13.88 5.55 -11.62
C ALA A 73 12.80 5.48 -10.53
N LEU A 74 12.21 4.29 -10.32
CA LEU A 74 11.22 4.09 -9.25
C LEU A 74 11.86 4.13 -7.87
N GLN A 75 13.04 3.52 -7.67
CA GLN A 75 13.75 3.58 -6.38
C GLN A 75 14.13 5.02 -5.99
N ALA A 76 14.42 5.89 -6.96
CA ALA A 76 14.78 7.28 -6.69
C ALA A 76 13.64 8.12 -6.07
N ILE A 77 12.39 7.75 -6.32
CA ILE A 77 11.20 8.41 -5.76
C ILE A 77 10.50 7.59 -4.67
N ASP A 78 10.97 6.37 -4.38
CA ASP A 78 10.34 5.49 -3.40
C ASP A 78 10.55 6.01 -1.98
N VAL A 79 9.45 6.40 -1.33
CA VAL A 79 9.48 6.95 0.02
C VAL A 79 9.94 5.90 1.05
N ASP A 80 9.61 4.62 0.87
CA ASP A 80 10.07 3.56 1.79
C ASP A 80 11.59 3.36 1.67
N MET A 81 12.15 3.47 0.46
CA MET A 81 13.62 3.46 0.26
C MET A 81 14.30 4.70 0.85
N HIS A 82 13.67 5.87 0.72
CA HIS A 82 14.16 7.07 1.37
C HIS A 82 14.17 6.91 2.90
N PHE A 83 13.13 6.33 3.48
CA PHE A 83 13.06 6.06 4.92
C PHE A 83 14.13 5.09 5.41
N GLU A 84 14.41 4.02 4.67
CA GLU A 84 15.50 3.09 5.00
C GLU A 84 16.87 3.78 4.98
N TRP A 85 17.11 4.65 3.98
CA TRP A 85 18.32 5.47 3.92
C TRP A 85 18.43 6.40 5.13
N LEU A 86 17.34 7.07 5.54
CA LEU A 86 17.33 7.95 6.72
C LEU A 86 17.76 7.20 7.99
N ASN A 87 17.18 6.03 8.25
CA ASN A 87 17.49 5.24 9.45
C ASN A 87 18.93 4.71 9.42
N THR A 88 19.42 4.29 8.24
CA THR A 88 20.81 3.82 8.09
C THR A 88 21.79 4.95 8.38
N MET A 89 21.52 6.16 7.88
CA MET A 89 22.36 7.34 8.14
C MET A 89 22.34 7.75 9.61
N GLU A 90 21.17 7.76 10.24
CA GLU A 90 21.03 8.09 11.67
C GLU A 90 21.85 7.12 12.52
N GLN A 91 21.70 5.80 12.27
CA GLN A 91 22.49 4.79 12.96
C GLN A 91 23.99 5.06 12.80
N LYS A 92 24.45 5.38 11.59
CA LYS A 92 25.86 5.68 11.33
C LYS A 92 26.35 6.92 12.09
N ILE A 93 25.54 7.96 12.17
CA ILE A 93 25.90 9.19 12.90
C ILE A 93 25.94 8.93 14.40
N VAL A 94 24.88 8.36 14.97
CA VAL A 94 24.77 8.09 16.42
C VAL A 94 25.84 7.13 16.93
N THR A 95 26.27 6.18 16.09
CA THR A 95 27.34 5.22 16.42
C THR A 95 28.74 5.68 16.00
N ASP A 96 28.89 6.92 15.52
CA ASP A 96 30.15 7.47 15.02
C ASP A 96 30.81 6.60 13.92
N SER A 97 30.02 5.87 13.14
CA SER A 97 30.46 4.99 12.05
C SER A 97 30.24 5.58 10.64
N ILE A 98 29.78 6.83 10.57
CA ILE A 98 29.59 7.54 9.31
C ILE A 98 30.93 7.76 8.58
N GLY A 99 31.00 7.34 7.31
CA GLY A 99 32.18 7.48 6.47
C GLY A 99 32.14 8.72 5.56
N PHE A 100 33.25 9.01 4.90
CA PHE A 100 33.38 10.15 3.99
C PHE A 100 32.34 10.17 2.85
N ASP A 101 32.10 9.01 2.21
CA ASP A 101 31.13 8.92 1.12
C ASP A 101 29.69 9.14 1.60
N ASP A 102 29.37 8.66 2.80
CA ASP A 102 28.06 8.85 3.43
C ASP A 102 27.80 10.34 3.71
N GLU A 103 28.78 11.03 4.30
CA GLU A 103 28.70 12.47 4.56
C GLU A 103 28.53 13.27 3.27
N LYS A 104 29.29 12.92 2.23
CA LYS A 104 29.18 13.59 0.93
C LYS A 104 27.75 13.48 0.38
N VAL A 105 27.13 12.32 0.49
CA VAL A 105 25.73 12.10 0.08
C VAL A 105 24.76 12.91 0.95
N LEU A 106 24.95 12.91 2.27
CA LEU A 106 24.10 13.66 3.21
C LEU A 106 24.16 15.16 2.94
N LEU A 107 25.36 15.74 2.85
CA LEU A 107 25.57 17.16 2.57
C LEU A 107 24.99 17.56 1.20
N GLN A 108 25.10 16.69 0.19
CA GLN A 108 24.50 16.93 -1.12
C GLN A 108 22.96 16.95 -1.03
N LYS A 109 22.35 16.09 -0.20
CA LYS A 109 20.90 16.09 0.02
C LYS A 109 20.43 17.33 0.78
N ILE A 110 21.20 17.83 1.77
CA ILE A 110 20.91 19.09 2.47
C ILE A 110 20.94 20.26 1.48
N ARG A 111 21.97 20.35 0.63
CA ARG A 111 22.12 21.43 -0.36
C ARG A 111 21.00 21.45 -1.41
N ASN A 112 20.55 20.29 -1.86
CA ASN A 112 19.50 20.17 -2.88
C ASN A 112 18.12 19.92 -2.29
N TYR A 113 17.93 20.19 -1.00
CA TYR A 113 16.70 19.89 -0.31
C TYR A 113 15.53 20.70 -0.88
N LYS A 114 14.46 20.00 -1.27
CA LYS A 114 13.18 20.59 -1.69
C LYS A 114 12.16 20.34 -0.61
N HIS A 115 11.75 21.41 0.08
CA HIS A 115 10.80 21.34 1.18
C HIS A 115 9.34 21.33 0.68
N PRO A 116 8.43 20.58 1.33
CA PRO A 116 8.68 19.48 2.26
C PRO A 116 8.84 18.13 1.52
N VAL A 117 9.75 17.28 2.00
CA VAL A 117 9.79 15.86 1.58
C VAL A 117 8.81 15.03 2.40
N PHE A 118 8.45 13.83 1.90
CA PHE A 118 7.50 12.94 2.57
C PHE A 118 7.86 12.67 4.05
N TYR A 119 9.12 12.36 4.35
CA TYR A 119 9.63 12.10 5.70
C TYR A 119 10.38 13.29 6.30
N PHE A 120 9.88 14.52 6.12
CA PHE A 120 10.57 15.74 6.55
C PHE A 120 10.95 15.72 8.04
N ARG A 121 10.04 15.34 8.94
CA ARG A 121 10.33 15.28 10.39
C ARG A 121 11.56 14.42 10.70
N LYS A 122 11.62 13.22 10.13
CA LYS A 122 12.73 12.28 10.33
C LYS A 122 14.02 12.79 9.69
N PHE A 123 13.93 13.45 8.53
CA PHE A 123 15.09 14.08 7.92
C PHE A 123 15.63 15.22 8.79
N TYR A 124 14.75 16.06 9.35
CA TYR A 124 15.16 17.13 10.27
C TYR A 124 15.87 16.58 11.52
N GLU A 125 15.30 15.54 12.16
CA GLU A 125 15.93 14.86 13.31
C GLU A 125 17.33 14.34 12.97
N LEU A 126 17.48 13.66 11.83
CA LEU A 126 18.77 13.19 11.32
C LEU A 126 19.78 14.35 11.15
N ILE A 127 19.34 15.49 10.61
CA ILE A 127 20.21 16.65 10.41
C ILE A 127 20.61 17.26 11.76
N ASP A 128 19.72 17.25 12.76
CA ASP A 128 20.03 17.75 14.09
C ASP A 128 21.06 16.87 14.81
N ASP A 129 20.93 15.54 14.71
CA ASP A 129 21.94 14.60 15.20
C ASP A 129 23.28 14.83 14.51
N TYR A 130 23.27 15.05 13.19
CA TYR A 130 24.49 15.36 12.44
C TYR A 130 25.10 16.70 12.87
N ARG A 131 24.29 17.70 13.18
CA ARG A 131 24.74 19.00 13.70
C ARG A 131 25.53 18.83 15.00
N GLN A 132 25.01 18.01 15.92
CA GLN A 132 25.69 17.69 17.18
C GLN A 132 27.00 16.93 16.94
N PHE A 133 26.97 15.94 16.04
CA PHE A 133 28.16 15.19 15.63
C PHE A 133 29.28 16.10 15.11
N LEU A 134 28.94 17.09 14.28
CA LEU A 134 29.90 18.06 13.72
C LEU A 134 30.43 19.03 14.78
N LEU A 135 29.58 19.50 15.70
CA LEU A 135 29.95 20.47 16.73
C LEU A 135 30.98 19.91 17.70
N ILE A 136 30.77 18.68 18.20
CA ILE A 136 31.72 17.99 19.10
C ILE A 136 33.08 17.80 18.43
N ARG A 137 33.09 17.63 17.10
CA ARG A 137 34.28 17.39 16.28
C ARG A 137 34.89 18.65 15.66
N ILE A 138 34.38 19.84 16.01
CA ILE A 138 34.96 21.12 15.60
C ILE A 138 34.97 21.27 14.06
N ARG A 139 33.93 20.76 13.37
CA ARG A 139 33.81 20.81 11.91
C ARG A 139 32.98 21.99 11.44
N TYR A 140 33.55 23.19 11.57
CA TYR A 140 32.83 24.45 11.39
C TYR A 140 32.21 24.63 9.99
N ALA A 141 32.91 24.27 8.91
CA ALA A 141 32.43 24.52 7.56
C ALA A 141 31.13 23.75 7.23
N GLU A 142 31.09 22.46 7.57
CA GLU A 142 29.88 21.66 7.42
C GLU A 142 28.82 22.02 8.46
N TYR A 143 29.24 22.40 9.66
CA TYR A 143 28.33 22.80 10.74
C TYR A 143 27.48 24.00 10.32
N GLU A 144 28.05 25.04 9.71
CA GLU A 144 27.28 26.23 9.30
C GLU A 144 26.15 25.85 8.32
N LEU A 145 26.46 25.07 7.29
CA LEU A 145 25.45 24.59 6.32
C LEU A 145 24.32 23.82 7.01
N VAL A 146 24.68 22.96 7.96
CA VAL A 146 23.73 22.14 8.72
C VAL A 146 22.90 23.00 9.68
N ASN A 147 23.52 23.97 10.35
CA ASN A 147 22.86 24.86 11.29
C ASN A 147 21.87 25.79 10.59
N GLU A 148 22.23 26.35 9.43
CA GLU A 148 21.32 27.13 8.58
C GLU A 148 20.08 26.33 8.19
N PHE A 149 20.23 25.04 7.87
CA PHE A 149 19.08 24.17 7.58
C PHE A 149 18.16 24.02 8.80
N ILE A 150 18.73 23.77 9.98
CA ILE A 150 17.97 23.58 11.21
C ILE A 150 17.22 24.86 11.59
N GLU A 151 17.88 26.02 11.56
CA GLU A 151 17.25 27.30 11.86
C GLU A 151 16.14 27.63 10.87
N LYS A 152 16.37 27.41 9.58
CA LYS A 152 15.40 27.70 8.52
C LYS A 152 14.10 26.91 8.66
N TYR A 153 14.16 25.64 9.08
CA TYR A 153 12.99 24.75 9.08
C TYR A 153 12.48 24.40 10.49
N ALA A 154 12.93 25.10 11.53
CA ALA A 154 12.54 24.83 12.91
C ALA A 154 11.03 24.99 13.16
N GLU A 155 10.40 26.02 12.58
CA GLU A 155 8.95 26.24 12.71
C GLU A 155 8.15 25.12 12.02
N ASP A 156 8.53 24.76 10.80
CA ASP A 156 7.89 23.68 10.04
C ASP A 156 8.03 22.34 10.76
N PHE A 157 9.19 22.07 11.38
CA PHE A 157 9.42 20.87 12.18
C PHE A 157 8.47 20.79 13.37
N ASN A 158 8.37 21.88 14.14
CA ASN A 158 7.46 21.96 15.29
C ASN A 158 6.00 21.80 14.86
N ARG A 159 5.61 22.41 13.74
CA ARG A 159 4.28 22.24 13.14
C ARG A 159 4.01 20.79 12.76
N SER A 160 4.91 20.15 12.01
CA SER A 160 4.82 18.74 11.62
C SER A 160 4.68 17.81 12.83
N LYS A 161 5.46 18.07 13.89
CA LYS A 161 5.39 17.32 15.15
C LYS A 161 4.02 17.48 15.83
N ASN A 162 3.57 18.72 16.03
CA ASN A 162 2.28 19.01 16.68
C ASN A 162 1.10 18.40 15.91
N THR A 163 1.14 18.43 14.57
CA THR A 163 0.12 17.77 13.73
C THR A 163 0.13 16.26 13.93
N SER A 164 1.31 15.63 13.95
CA SER A 164 1.44 14.20 14.21
C SER A 164 0.93 13.80 15.59
N ASP A 165 1.15 14.62 16.61
CA ASP A 165 0.67 14.37 17.97
C ASP A 165 -0.87 14.48 18.02
N THR A 166 -1.45 15.52 17.41
CA THR A 166 -2.91 15.66 17.28
C THR A 166 -3.54 14.51 16.49
N MET A 167 -2.84 13.99 15.48
CA MET A 167 -3.27 12.83 14.70
C MET A 167 -3.42 11.56 15.56
N HIS A 168 -2.63 11.43 16.64
CA HIS A 168 -2.74 10.31 17.57
C HIS A 168 -4.08 10.33 18.31
N ASP A 169 -4.53 11.50 18.77
CA ASP A 169 -5.82 11.66 19.44
C ASP A 169 -6.98 11.35 18.49
N ALA A 170 -6.93 11.86 17.25
CA ALA A 170 -7.90 11.51 16.22
C ALA A 170 -7.95 9.98 15.98
N SER A 171 -6.79 9.33 15.94
CA SER A 171 -6.70 7.87 15.73
C SER A 171 -7.37 7.09 16.87
N ARG A 172 -7.20 7.53 18.13
CA ARG A 172 -7.84 6.91 19.29
C ARG A 172 -9.37 6.98 19.21
N ASP A 173 -9.93 8.12 18.84
CA ASP A 173 -11.38 8.28 18.73
C ASP A 173 -11.96 7.43 17.58
N ILE A 174 -11.31 7.46 16.42
CA ILE A 174 -11.75 6.73 15.21
C ILE A 174 -11.71 5.21 15.43
N VAL A 175 -10.61 4.69 15.98
CA VAL A 175 -10.47 3.25 16.25
C VAL A 175 -11.34 2.84 17.44
N GLY A 176 -11.48 3.70 18.45
CA GLY A 176 -12.39 3.50 19.58
C GLY A 176 -13.81 3.23 19.09
N GLN A 177 -14.31 4.03 18.17
CA GLN A 177 -15.63 3.85 17.57
C GLN A 177 -15.79 2.49 16.88
N TYR A 178 -14.79 2.06 16.12
CA TYR A 178 -14.79 0.76 15.43
C TYR A 178 -14.85 -0.42 16.41
N SER A 179 -14.22 -0.29 17.58
CA SER A 179 -14.22 -1.32 18.64
C SER A 179 -15.49 -1.35 19.52
N GLY A 180 -16.47 -0.49 19.26
CA GLY A 180 -17.73 -0.42 20.01
C GLY A 180 -17.71 0.50 21.24
N THR A 181 -16.63 1.27 21.45
CA THR A 181 -16.65 2.38 22.41
C THR A 181 -17.36 3.59 21.79
N ARG A 182 -18.23 4.28 22.54
CA ARG A 182 -19.01 5.43 22.07
C ARG A 182 -18.15 6.70 21.94
N SER A 183 -17.06 6.64 21.18
CA SER A 183 -16.31 7.82 20.78
C SER A 183 -16.87 8.34 19.46
N GLU A 184 -17.39 9.55 19.46
CA GLU A 184 -17.70 10.28 18.23
C GLU A 184 -16.37 10.68 17.57
N SER A 185 -16.23 10.51 16.25
CA SER A 185 -15.00 10.86 15.53
C SER A 185 -15.21 11.77 14.33
N LEU A 186 -16.46 12.12 14.01
CA LEU A 186 -16.82 12.97 12.87
C LEU A 186 -16.25 14.40 13.01
N GLN A 187 -16.02 14.89 14.22
CA GLN A 187 -15.42 16.19 14.48
C GLN A 187 -14.03 16.36 13.84
N TRP A 188 -13.32 15.25 13.60
CA TRP A 188 -11.99 15.25 13.01
C TRP A 188 -12.02 15.44 11.48
N GLU A 189 -13.16 15.21 10.82
CA GLU A 189 -13.26 15.20 9.35
C GLU A 189 -12.69 16.47 8.71
N LYS A 190 -13.17 17.64 9.15
CA LYS A 190 -12.74 18.93 8.60
C LYS A 190 -11.23 19.13 8.75
N TRP A 191 -10.72 18.94 9.97
CA TRP A 191 -9.30 19.13 10.27
C TRP A 191 -8.42 18.16 9.47
N LEU A 192 -8.78 16.87 9.39
CA LEU A 192 -8.06 15.89 8.60
C LEU A 192 -8.05 16.22 7.11
N SER A 193 -9.16 16.75 6.58
CA SER A 193 -9.24 17.18 5.19
C SER A 193 -8.33 18.37 4.91
N GLU A 194 -8.28 19.35 5.82
CA GLU A 194 -7.35 20.48 5.74
C GLU A 194 -5.89 20.01 5.77
N ILE A 195 -5.54 19.08 6.67
CA ILE A 195 -4.20 18.49 6.74
C ILE A 195 -3.82 17.74 5.47
N PHE A 196 -4.73 16.98 4.86
CA PHE A 196 -4.42 16.22 3.65
C PHE A 196 -4.06 17.12 2.45
N PHE A 197 -4.82 18.19 2.25
CA PHE A 197 -4.63 19.13 1.14
C PHE A 197 -3.54 20.18 1.39
N ASP A 198 -2.97 20.23 2.59
CA ASP A 198 -1.92 21.17 2.91
C ASP A 198 -0.56 20.74 2.35
N GLU A 199 -0.24 21.19 1.14
CA GLU A 199 1.03 20.93 0.45
C GLU A 199 2.26 21.51 1.13
N THR A 200 2.09 22.41 2.11
CA THR A 200 3.20 22.94 2.91
C THR A 200 3.60 22.00 4.06
N LEU A 201 2.81 20.96 4.32
CA LEU A 201 3.09 19.94 5.33
C LEU A 201 3.78 18.71 4.71
N ASP A 202 4.51 17.96 5.54
CA ASP A 202 5.16 16.73 5.11
C ASP A 202 4.17 15.66 4.63
N GLY A 203 4.62 14.90 3.63
CA GLY A 203 3.79 13.89 2.99
C GLY A 203 3.31 12.78 3.93
N LEU A 204 4.08 12.43 4.96
CA LEU A 204 3.67 11.41 5.93
C LEU A 204 2.42 11.84 6.70
N ASN A 205 2.41 13.06 7.25
CA ASN A 205 1.23 13.60 7.95
C ASN A 205 0.02 13.73 7.03
N ARG A 206 0.23 14.23 5.81
CA ARG A 206 -0.84 14.36 4.79
C ARG A 206 -1.46 12.99 4.47
N TYR A 207 -0.63 12.01 4.13
CA TYR A 207 -1.09 10.64 3.85
C TYR A 207 -1.76 10.00 5.07
N HIS A 208 -1.23 10.22 6.28
CA HIS A 208 -1.84 9.76 7.51
C HIS A 208 -3.24 10.35 7.73
N ALA A 209 -3.45 11.63 7.42
CA ALA A 209 -4.78 12.24 7.52
C ALA A 209 -5.79 11.56 6.60
N LEU A 210 -5.40 11.26 5.35
CA LEU A 210 -6.23 10.50 4.41
C LEU A 210 -6.62 9.12 4.96
N VAL A 211 -5.66 8.38 5.53
CA VAL A 211 -5.94 7.07 6.13
C VAL A 211 -7.04 7.18 7.19
N ARG A 212 -7.01 8.22 8.05
CA ARG A 212 -8.04 8.43 9.07
C ARG A 212 -9.39 8.79 8.46
N LEU A 213 -9.41 9.65 7.43
CA LEU A 213 -10.64 9.99 6.69
C LEU A 213 -11.28 8.75 6.08
N ILE A 214 -10.47 7.83 5.55
CA ILE A 214 -10.95 6.54 5.06
C ILE A 214 -11.62 5.75 6.19
N PHE A 215 -11.03 5.65 7.38
CA PHE A 215 -11.69 5.00 8.52
C PHE A 215 -12.99 5.70 8.94
N ILE A 216 -13.02 7.04 8.98
CA ILE A 216 -14.26 7.81 9.26
C ILE A 216 -15.34 7.46 8.24
N SER A 217 -15.00 7.42 6.94
CA SER A 217 -15.95 7.07 5.88
C SER A 217 -16.56 5.67 6.09
N PHE A 218 -15.78 4.69 6.55
CA PHE A 218 -16.27 3.36 6.87
C PHE A 218 -17.16 3.35 8.12
N ASN A 219 -16.76 4.05 9.18
CA ASN A 219 -17.50 4.10 10.45
C ASN A 219 -18.88 4.75 10.28
N TYR A 220 -18.98 5.78 9.44
CA TYR A 220 -20.21 6.56 9.23
C TYR A 220 -20.94 6.25 7.91
N ALA A 221 -20.39 5.35 7.09
CA ALA A 221 -20.85 5.05 5.74
C ALA A 221 -20.96 6.30 4.82
N ARG A 222 -20.06 7.27 5.02
CA ARG A 222 -19.98 8.53 4.24
C ARG A 222 -18.78 8.49 3.31
N PHE A 223 -18.93 7.86 2.15
CA PHE A 223 -17.83 7.69 1.19
C PHE A 223 -17.67 8.89 0.25
N GLU A 224 -18.70 9.73 0.13
CA GLU A 224 -18.70 10.95 -0.68
C GLU A 224 -17.56 11.91 -0.31
N ILE A 225 -17.14 11.92 0.96
CA ILE A 225 -16.06 12.81 1.44
C ILE A 225 -14.68 12.42 0.88
N LEU A 226 -14.54 11.27 0.21
CA LEU A 226 -13.27 10.75 -0.30
C LEU A 226 -13.06 10.99 -1.80
N GLU A 227 -14.07 11.43 -2.54
CA GLU A 227 -14.00 11.51 -4.00
C GLU A 227 -12.91 12.48 -4.47
N ASP A 228 -12.95 13.71 -3.98
CA ASP A 228 -11.95 14.76 -4.22
C ASP A 228 -10.54 14.33 -3.80
N LYS A 229 -10.45 13.62 -2.67
CA LYS A 229 -9.17 13.19 -2.09
C LYS A 229 -8.53 12.07 -2.88
N PHE A 230 -9.32 11.12 -3.37
CA PHE A 230 -8.82 10.09 -4.28
C PHE A 230 -8.43 10.67 -5.63
N GLN A 231 -9.18 11.64 -6.16
CA GLN A 231 -8.79 12.30 -7.40
C GLN A 231 -7.44 13.02 -7.25
N TYR A 232 -7.26 13.76 -6.16
CA TYR A 232 -5.99 14.43 -5.85
C TYR A 232 -4.85 13.42 -5.68
N LEU A 233 -5.06 12.36 -4.90
CA LEU A 233 -4.03 11.34 -4.68
C LEU A 233 -3.66 10.57 -5.95
N ASP A 234 -4.62 10.29 -6.84
CA ASP A 234 -4.38 9.65 -8.15
C ASP A 234 -3.39 10.48 -8.98
N GLN A 235 -3.62 11.80 -9.06
CA GLN A 235 -2.71 12.72 -9.73
C GLN A 235 -1.33 12.72 -9.08
N GLU A 236 -1.25 12.93 -7.77
CA GLU A 236 0.01 12.95 -7.04
C GLU A 236 0.84 11.67 -7.23
N LEU A 237 0.20 10.49 -7.13
CA LEU A 237 0.87 9.21 -7.37
C LEU A 237 1.33 9.04 -8.82
N SER A 238 0.58 9.58 -9.79
CA SER A 238 0.95 9.51 -11.22
C SER A 238 2.14 10.41 -11.56
N GLU A 239 2.34 11.47 -10.79
CA GLU A 239 3.49 12.39 -10.88
C GLU A 239 4.70 11.90 -10.07
N GLY A 240 4.55 10.79 -9.32
CA GLY A 240 5.60 10.18 -8.51
C GLY A 240 5.68 10.70 -7.08
N HIS A 241 4.75 11.56 -6.65
CA HIS A 241 4.61 11.98 -5.26
C HIS A 241 3.97 10.85 -4.42
N PHE A 242 4.28 10.81 -3.12
CA PHE A 242 3.85 9.75 -2.18
C PHE A 242 4.17 8.31 -2.62
N TYR A 243 5.01 8.11 -3.64
CA TYR A 243 5.20 6.80 -4.21
C TYR A 243 5.99 5.91 -3.25
N SER A 244 5.37 4.81 -2.85
CA SER A 244 6.06 3.54 -2.68
C SER A 244 5.13 2.46 -3.21
N LYS A 245 5.70 1.32 -3.61
CA LYS A 245 4.87 0.20 -4.08
C LYS A 245 3.83 -0.21 -3.03
N ARG A 246 4.16 -0.15 -1.74
CA ARG A 246 3.24 -0.42 -0.62
C ARG A 246 2.09 0.57 -0.57
N LEU A 247 2.36 1.87 -0.65
CA LEU A 247 1.33 2.92 -0.61
C LEU A 247 0.40 2.84 -1.82
N LEU A 248 0.95 2.56 -3.00
CA LEU A 248 0.20 2.44 -4.25
C LEU A 248 -0.76 1.22 -4.24
N LEU A 249 -0.32 0.06 -3.73
CA LEU A 249 -1.21 -1.11 -3.58
C LEU A 249 -2.34 -0.83 -2.59
N ASN A 250 -2.04 -0.14 -1.49
CA ASN A 250 -3.05 0.31 -0.52
C ASN A 250 -4.06 1.25 -1.17
N TYR A 251 -3.60 2.23 -1.96
CA TYR A 251 -4.46 3.13 -2.73
C TYR A 251 -5.44 2.35 -3.61
N TYR A 252 -4.97 1.37 -4.39
CA TYR A 252 -5.85 0.56 -5.23
C TYR A 252 -6.86 -0.27 -4.42
N ASN A 253 -6.46 -0.84 -3.29
CA ASN A 253 -7.42 -1.54 -2.42
C ASN A 253 -8.49 -0.58 -1.87
N ASN A 254 -8.11 0.65 -1.52
CA ASN A 254 -9.06 1.68 -1.07
C ASN A 254 -10.00 2.10 -2.20
N ARG A 255 -9.51 2.23 -3.44
CA ARG A 255 -10.33 2.46 -4.63
C ARG A 255 -11.31 1.33 -4.89
N LEU A 256 -10.91 0.06 -4.72
CA LEU A 256 -11.83 -1.07 -4.79
C LEU A 256 -12.99 -0.89 -3.81
N LEU A 257 -12.70 -0.56 -2.54
CA LEU A 257 -13.73 -0.42 -1.52
C LEU A 257 -14.67 0.76 -1.81
N PHE A 258 -14.11 1.89 -2.24
CA PHE A 258 -14.85 3.07 -2.68
C PHE A 258 -15.80 2.75 -3.82
N HIS A 259 -15.31 2.17 -4.93
CA HIS A 259 -16.15 1.80 -6.07
C HIS A 259 -17.17 0.71 -5.73
N SER A 260 -16.80 -0.24 -4.85
CA SER A 260 -17.75 -1.26 -4.39
C SER A 260 -18.90 -0.66 -3.57
N HIS A 261 -18.68 0.43 -2.83
CA HIS A 261 -19.75 1.12 -2.09
C HIS A 261 -20.79 1.71 -3.05
N PHE A 262 -20.34 2.39 -4.10
CA PHE A 262 -21.19 2.95 -5.15
C PHE A 262 -21.70 1.92 -6.18
N ARG A 263 -21.48 0.62 -5.92
CA ARG A 263 -21.89 -0.50 -6.79
C ARG A 263 -21.26 -0.45 -8.20
N GLU A 264 -20.14 0.24 -8.35
CA GLU A 264 -19.34 0.26 -9.58
C GLU A 264 -18.42 -0.98 -9.62
N TYR A 265 -19.02 -2.17 -9.61
CA TYR A 265 -18.29 -3.41 -9.30
C TYR A 265 -17.19 -3.76 -10.30
N GLU A 266 -17.34 -3.47 -11.60
CA GLU A 266 -16.26 -3.74 -12.56
C GLU A 266 -15.04 -2.84 -12.34
N LYS A 267 -15.25 -1.56 -11.99
CA LYS A 267 -14.15 -0.69 -11.56
C LYS A 267 -13.51 -1.21 -10.28
N ALA A 268 -14.33 -1.67 -9.33
CA ALA A 268 -13.83 -2.27 -8.09
C ALA A 268 -12.98 -3.52 -8.35
N VAL A 269 -13.39 -4.40 -9.28
CA VAL A 269 -12.60 -5.56 -9.70
C VAL A 269 -11.28 -5.14 -10.33
N TYR A 270 -11.29 -4.16 -11.24
CA TYR A 270 -10.08 -3.63 -11.85
C TYR A 270 -9.06 -3.20 -10.80
N TYR A 271 -9.47 -2.33 -9.87
CA TYR A 271 -8.59 -1.87 -8.80
C TYR A 271 -8.19 -2.98 -7.82
N GLY A 272 -9.06 -3.96 -7.57
CA GLY A 272 -8.69 -5.13 -6.77
C GLY A 272 -7.60 -5.97 -7.40
N TYR A 273 -7.63 -6.15 -8.72
CA TYR A 273 -6.56 -6.85 -9.42
C TYR A 273 -5.23 -6.10 -9.37
N LEU A 274 -5.26 -4.77 -9.39
CA LEU A 274 -4.07 -3.95 -9.16
C LEU A 274 -3.52 -4.11 -7.75
N SER A 275 -4.38 -4.13 -6.72
CA SER A 275 -3.94 -4.24 -5.32
C SER A 275 -3.33 -5.61 -4.97
N VAL A 276 -3.74 -6.69 -5.64
CA VAL A 276 -3.18 -8.04 -5.43
C VAL A 276 -2.04 -8.39 -6.39
N ARG A 277 -1.60 -7.46 -7.24
CA ARG A 277 -0.57 -7.71 -8.27
C ARG A 277 0.78 -8.10 -7.66
N VAL A 278 1.11 -7.53 -6.49
CA VAL A 278 2.34 -7.82 -5.75
C VAL A 278 1.98 -8.17 -4.32
N LYS A 279 2.71 -9.14 -3.74
CA LYS A 279 2.50 -9.61 -2.37
C LYS A 279 3.22 -8.69 -1.38
N ASN A 280 2.49 -8.22 -0.38
CA ASN A 280 3.01 -7.48 0.76
C ASN A 280 2.36 -8.00 2.06
N HIS A 281 2.58 -7.31 3.19
CA HIS A 281 2.00 -7.68 4.49
C HIS A 281 0.46 -7.75 4.48
N ASP A 282 -0.19 -6.92 3.67
CA ASP A 282 -1.64 -6.77 3.59
C ASP A 282 -2.26 -7.61 2.45
N TYR A 283 -1.47 -8.44 1.76
CA TYR A 283 -1.90 -9.19 0.58
C TYR A 283 -3.19 -10.00 0.80
N ILE A 284 -3.28 -10.72 1.93
CA ILE A 284 -4.50 -11.50 2.28
C ILE A 284 -5.70 -10.58 2.50
N HIS A 285 -5.50 -9.39 3.05
CA HIS A 285 -6.58 -8.41 3.20
C HIS A 285 -7.11 -7.97 1.83
N TYR A 286 -6.23 -7.68 0.88
CA TYR A 286 -6.62 -7.27 -0.47
C TYR A 286 -7.34 -8.40 -1.22
N VAL A 287 -6.84 -9.63 -1.11
CA VAL A 287 -7.46 -10.83 -1.70
C VAL A 287 -8.88 -11.03 -1.16
N ASN A 288 -9.09 -10.86 0.14
CA ASN A 288 -10.42 -10.95 0.75
C ASN A 288 -11.40 -9.94 0.13
N ASN A 289 -10.97 -8.69 -0.04
CA ASN A 289 -11.80 -7.63 -0.59
C ASN A 289 -12.15 -7.90 -2.07
N LEU A 290 -11.16 -8.30 -2.89
CA LEU A 290 -11.40 -8.66 -4.28
C LEU A 290 -12.32 -9.89 -4.41
N ALA A 291 -12.08 -10.95 -3.63
CA ALA A 291 -12.93 -12.14 -3.65
C ALA A 291 -14.39 -11.81 -3.30
N ALA A 292 -14.62 -10.94 -2.31
CA ALA A 292 -15.95 -10.49 -1.95
C ALA A 292 -16.67 -9.76 -3.10
N VAL A 293 -15.96 -8.88 -3.84
CA VAL A 293 -16.53 -8.19 -5.00
C VAL A 293 -16.79 -9.16 -6.16
N LEU A 294 -15.87 -10.08 -6.44
CA LEU A 294 -16.05 -11.10 -7.49
C LEU A 294 -17.29 -11.98 -7.22
N MET A 295 -17.51 -12.39 -5.97
CA MET A 295 -18.70 -13.17 -5.60
C MET A 295 -20.00 -12.37 -5.71
N ARG A 296 -19.98 -11.04 -5.51
CA ARG A 296 -21.15 -10.16 -5.74
C ARG A 296 -21.51 -10.05 -7.23
N LEU A 297 -20.54 -10.24 -8.13
CA LEU A 297 -20.71 -10.27 -9.58
C LEU A 297 -21.00 -11.69 -10.12
N ASP A 298 -21.26 -12.67 -9.25
CA ASP A 298 -21.40 -14.08 -9.61
C ASP A 298 -20.18 -14.69 -10.34
N ARG A 299 -19.00 -14.03 -10.27
CA ARG A 299 -17.70 -14.52 -10.76
C ARG A 299 -17.10 -15.52 -9.76
N ASN A 300 -17.91 -16.49 -9.34
CA ASN A 300 -17.64 -17.37 -8.21
C ASN A 300 -16.44 -18.30 -8.45
N LYS A 301 -16.26 -18.79 -9.68
CA LYS A 301 -15.12 -19.66 -10.03
C LYS A 301 -13.80 -18.89 -9.93
N GLU A 302 -13.79 -17.67 -10.42
CA GLU A 302 -12.64 -16.77 -10.38
C GLU A 302 -12.26 -16.40 -8.94
N ALA A 303 -13.25 -16.08 -8.09
CA ALA A 303 -13.03 -15.87 -6.67
C ALA A 303 -12.40 -17.11 -5.99
N LEU A 304 -12.91 -18.31 -6.28
CA LEU A 304 -12.36 -19.54 -5.72
C LEU A 304 -10.91 -19.78 -6.19
N ASP A 305 -10.60 -19.55 -7.46
CA ASP A 305 -9.25 -19.72 -8.01
C ASP A 305 -8.26 -18.69 -7.44
N LEU A 306 -8.69 -17.44 -7.24
CA LEU A 306 -7.93 -16.40 -6.54
C LEU A 306 -7.58 -16.85 -5.11
N MET A 307 -8.59 -17.28 -4.34
CA MET A 307 -8.39 -17.71 -2.95
C MET A 307 -7.47 -18.94 -2.87
N LYS A 308 -7.63 -19.92 -3.77
CA LYS A 308 -6.71 -21.08 -3.82
C LYS A 308 -5.26 -20.67 -4.02
N LYS A 309 -4.99 -19.76 -4.97
CA LYS A 309 -3.64 -19.25 -5.24
C LYS A 309 -3.04 -18.55 -4.02
N ALA A 310 -3.85 -17.79 -3.28
CA ALA A 310 -3.42 -17.04 -2.09
C ALA A 310 -3.31 -17.90 -0.81
N SER A 311 -3.78 -19.15 -0.81
CA SER A 311 -3.78 -20.02 0.38
C SER A 311 -2.39 -20.30 0.97
N VAL A 312 -1.33 -20.23 0.15
CA VAL A 312 0.06 -20.40 0.60
C VAL A 312 0.47 -19.22 1.49
N ASP A 313 0.03 -18.02 1.15
CA ASP A 313 0.36 -16.77 1.86
C ASP A 313 -0.43 -16.63 3.17
N LEU A 314 -1.56 -17.34 3.31
CA LEU A 314 -2.33 -17.41 4.55
C LEU A 314 -1.49 -17.95 5.72
N LYS A 315 -0.60 -18.92 5.45
CA LYS A 315 0.22 -19.58 6.49
C LYS A 315 1.20 -18.63 7.16
N VAL A 316 1.73 -17.66 6.41
CA VAL A 316 2.72 -16.68 6.88
C VAL A 316 2.08 -15.37 7.37
N THR A 317 0.76 -15.23 7.20
CA THR A 317 0.03 -14.04 7.64
C THR A 317 -0.18 -14.07 9.16
N ALA A 318 0.34 -13.06 9.87
CA ALA A 318 0.14 -12.90 11.31
C ALA A 318 -1.18 -12.20 11.68
N ASN A 319 -1.74 -11.40 10.77
CA ASN A 319 -2.98 -10.66 10.99
C ASN A 319 -4.20 -11.62 11.06
N MET A 320 -4.67 -11.90 12.28
CA MET A 320 -5.78 -12.83 12.51
C MET A 320 -7.11 -12.32 11.97
N HIS A 321 -7.36 -11.02 11.97
CA HIS A 321 -8.57 -10.44 11.37
C HIS A 321 -8.68 -10.77 9.88
N SER A 322 -7.57 -10.63 9.15
CA SER A 322 -7.48 -11.00 7.73
C SER A 322 -7.50 -12.51 7.52
N LYS A 323 -6.89 -13.29 8.42
CA LYS A 323 -6.89 -14.77 8.34
C LYS A 323 -8.28 -15.37 8.52
N VAL A 324 -9.04 -14.93 9.53
CA VAL A 324 -10.43 -15.37 9.74
C VAL A 324 -11.32 -14.91 8.58
N GLY A 325 -11.14 -13.67 8.09
CA GLY A 325 -11.83 -13.19 6.91
C GLY A 325 -11.57 -14.06 5.67
N PHE A 326 -10.32 -14.46 5.46
CA PHE A 326 -9.95 -15.34 4.34
C PHE A 326 -10.60 -16.71 4.46
N ALA A 327 -10.59 -17.31 5.65
CA ALA A 327 -11.24 -18.59 5.88
C ALA A 327 -12.73 -18.53 5.54
N ALA A 328 -13.42 -17.47 5.97
CA ALA A 328 -14.83 -17.28 5.66
C ALA A 328 -15.09 -17.09 4.17
N PHE A 329 -14.40 -16.17 3.49
CA PHE A 329 -14.58 -15.96 2.05
C PHE A 329 -14.16 -17.17 1.22
N TYR A 330 -13.20 -17.97 1.69
CA TYR A 330 -12.80 -19.19 0.99
C TYR A 330 -13.92 -20.23 1.04
N MET A 331 -14.51 -20.46 2.23
CA MET A 331 -15.71 -21.29 2.37
C MET A 331 -16.87 -20.76 1.55
N GLU A 332 -17.05 -19.44 1.49
CA GLU A 332 -18.15 -18.82 0.75
C GLU A 332 -17.99 -19.07 -0.75
N SER A 333 -16.78 -18.89 -1.27
CA SER A 333 -16.47 -19.20 -2.67
C SER A 333 -16.71 -20.68 -2.97
N MET A 334 -16.38 -21.60 -2.04
CA MET A 334 -16.70 -23.02 -2.21
C MET A 334 -18.22 -23.28 -2.23
N ASN A 335 -18.98 -22.70 -1.31
CA ASN A 335 -20.44 -22.83 -1.24
C ASN A 335 -21.10 -22.31 -2.52
N LYS A 336 -20.68 -21.14 -3.02
CA LYS A 336 -21.15 -20.56 -4.28
C LYS A 336 -20.84 -21.43 -5.49
N ASN A 337 -19.75 -22.22 -5.43
CA ASN A 337 -19.40 -23.23 -6.43
C ASN A 337 -19.98 -24.63 -6.12
N LYS A 338 -20.93 -24.75 -5.18
CA LYS A 338 -21.59 -26.01 -4.77
C LYS A 338 -20.64 -27.06 -4.18
N LEU A 339 -19.45 -26.64 -3.71
CA LEU A 339 -18.45 -27.49 -3.06
C LEU A 339 -18.70 -27.60 -1.55
N TYR A 340 -19.96 -27.84 -1.14
CA TYR A 340 -20.41 -27.75 0.25
C TYR A 340 -19.63 -28.67 1.20
N LYS A 341 -19.29 -29.89 0.78
CA LYS A 341 -18.50 -30.84 1.58
C LYS A 341 -17.08 -30.31 1.84
N HIS A 342 -16.48 -29.62 0.86
CA HIS A 342 -15.15 -29.04 1.04
C HIS A 342 -15.20 -27.82 1.97
N ALA A 343 -16.25 -26.99 1.86
CA ALA A 343 -16.48 -25.87 2.76
C ALA A 343 -16.68 -26.34 4.21
N GLU A 344 -17.53 -27.36 4.43
CA GLU A 344 -17.76 -28.01 5.72
C GLU A 344 -16.44 -28.50 6.33
N ASN A 345 -15.69 -29.35 5.61
CA ASN A 345 -14.44 -29.92 6.11
C ASN A 345 -13.39 -28.85 6.45
N TYR A 346 -13.30 -27.80 5.63
CA TYR A 346 -12.38 -26.69 5.88
C TYR A 346 -12.81 -25.89 7.11
N GLY A 347 -14.11 -25.58 7.23
CA GLY A 347 -14.69 -24.90 8.38
C GLY A 347 -14.46 -25.65 9.68
N ASP A 348 -14.66 -26.97 9.69
CA ASP A 348 -14.38 -27.83 10.85
C ASP A 348 -12.92 -27.71 11.30
N SER A 349 -12.00 -27.89 10.36
CA SER A 349 -10.57 -27.86 10.63
C SER A 349 -10.12 -26.48 11.15
N PHE A 350 -10.66 -25.42 10.56
CA PHE A 350 -10.33 -24.05 10.93
C PHE A 350 -10.94 -23.67 12.29
N LEU A 351 -12.20 -24.06 12.55
CA LEU A 351 -12.86 -23.84 13.84
C LEU A 351 -12.14 -24.56 14.97
N GLN A 352 -11.72 -25.81 14.75
CA GLN A 352 -10.96 -26.56 15.75
C GLN A 352 -9.62 -25.89 16.09
N ALA A 353 -8.94 -25.30 15.10
CA ALA A 353 -7.64 -24.67 15.27
C ALA A 353 -7.71 -23.23 15.84
N TYR A 354 -8.77 -22.47 15.51
CA TYR A 354 -8.83 -21.02 15.72
C TYR A 354 -10.14 -20.51 16.35
N ALA A 355 -10.81 -21.34 17.17
CA ALA A 355 -12.10 -20.99 17.78
C ALA A 355 -12.09 -19.63 18.51
N ARG A 356 -11.02 -19.32 19.26
CA ARG A 356 -10.91 -18.08 20.04
C ARG A 356 -10.80 -16.86 19.12
N GLU A 357 -9.96 -16.94 18.10
CA GLU A 357 -9.71 -15.89 17.13
C GLU A 357 -10.97 -15.63 16.28
N ILE A 358 -11.71 -16.68 15.91
CA ILE A 358 -12.99 -16.54 15.22
C ILE A 358 -13.94 -15.68 16.04
N LEU A 359 -14.13 -16.02 17.32
CA LEU A 359 -15.01 -15.29 18.24
C LEU A 359 -14.56 -13.83 18.43
N GLN A 360 -13.25 -13.59 18.51
CA GLN A 360 -12.70 -12.26 18.71
C GLN A 360 -12.87 -11.32 17.52
N TYR A 361 -12.66 -11.81 16.28
CA TYR A 361 -12.51 -10.92 15.12
C TYR A 361 -13.73 -10.87 14.20
N ARG A 362 -14.19 -12.01 13.68
CA ARG A 362 -15.18 -12.06 12.59
C ARG A 362 -16.14 -13.25 12.69
N TRP A 363 -16.62 -13.52 13.91
CA TRP A 363 -17.48 -14.67 14.20
C TRP A 363 -18.73 -14.71 13.30
N HIS A 364 -19.41 -13.57 13.14
CA HIS A 364 -20.63 -13.47 12.34
C HIS A 364 -20.39 -13.89 10.89
N LEU A 365 -19.29 -13.42 10.29
CA LEU A 365 -18.93 -13.74 8.92
C LEU A 365 -18.58 -15.22 8.77
N PHE A 366 -17.76 -15.74 9.70
CA PHE A 366 -17.34 -17.14 9.67
C PHE A 366 -18.52 -18.11 9.83
N PHE A 367 -19.33 -17.94 10.89
CA PHE A 367 -20.42 -18.85 11.21
C PHE A 367 -21.56 -18.77 10.20
N THR A 368 -21.86 -17.59 9.63
CA THR A 368 -22.89 -17.47 8.56
C THR A 368 -22.56 -18.37 7.38
N VAL A 369 -21.31 -18.34 6.91
CA VAL A 369 -20.87 -19.12 5.76
C VAL A 369 -20.73 -20.60 6.11
N TYR A 370 -20.22 -20.91 7.31
CA TYR A 370 -20.09 -22.27 7.78
C TYR A 370 -21.45 -22.96 7.95
N PHE A 371 -22.42 -22.30 8.58
CA PHE A 371 -23.78 -22.81 8.72
C PHE A 371 -24.48 -22.97 7.37
N LEU A 372 -24.23 -22.09 6.39
CA LEU A 372 -24.72 -22.27 5.04
C LEU A 372 -24.21 -23.58 4.41
N ALA A 373 -22.94 -23.94 4.63
CA ALA A 373 -22.39 -25.22 4.17
C ALA A 373 -23.10 -26.40 4.85
N LEU A 374 -23.32 -26.33 6.17
CA LEU A 374 -24.02 -27.37 6.94
C LEU A 374 -25.49 -27.53 6.53
N LEU A 375 -26.20 -26.43 6.28
CA LEU A 375 -27.58 -26.41 5.80
C LEU A 375 -27.70 -27.11 4.44
N HIS A 376 -26.84 -26.78 3.48
CA HIS A 376 -26.81 -27.46 2.18
C HIS A 376 -26.47 -28.96 2.28
N ARG A 377 -25.88 -29.39 3.40
CA ARG A 377 -25.53 -30.78 3.71
C ARG A 377 -26.56 -31.48 4.61
N ASN A 378 -27.64 -30.80 4.98
CA ASN A 378 -28.66 -31.28 5.92
C ASN A 378 -28.08 -31.71 7.28
N LYS A 379 -27.03 -31.03 7.75
CA LYS A 379 -26.37 -31.29 9.04
C LYS A 379 -26.95 -30.42 10.15
N PHE A 380 -28.26 -30.55 10.39
CA PHE A 380 -28.99 -29.69 11.33
C PHE A 380 -28.53 -29.87 12.78
N ASP A 381 -28.22 -31.11 13.18
CA ASP A 381 -27.78 -31.41 14.56
C ASP A 381 -26.52 -30.58 14.93
N LYS A 382 -25.58 -30.49 14.00
CA LYS A 382 -24.31 -29.76 14.17
C LYS A 382 -24.46 -28.22 14.18
N ILE A 383 -25.63 -27.71 13.77
CA ILE A 383 -25.94 -26.27 13.87
C ILE A 383 -26.53 -25.95 15.25
N LEU A 384 -27.21 -26.93 15.87
CA LEU A 384 -27.89 -26.78 17.15
C LEU A 384 -26.95 -27.04 18.35
N GLU A 385 -25.88 -27.80 18.13
CA GLU A 385 -24.73 -27.98 19.05
C GLU A 385 -23.76 -26.81 18.98
#